data_AF-A0A1S8A6N8-F1
#
_entry.id   AF-A0A1S8A6N8-F1
#
_cell.length_a   1.000
_cell.length_b   1.000
_cell.length_c   1.000
_cell.angle_alpha   90.00
_cell.angle_beta   90.00
_cell.angle_gamma   90.00
#
_symmetry.space_group_name_H-M   'P 1'
#
loop_
_entity.id
_entity.type
_entity.pdbx_description
1 polymer ?
#
loop_
_entity_poly.entity_id
_entity_poly.type
_entity_poly.pdbx_seq_one_letter_code
_entity_poly.pdbx_strand_id
1 'polypeptide(L)'
;MAALGSQFLQRKEDRINSHTLHSIASQEARRRPQWSVQTMQAILLCEFYGRFRGSRVVVRASEPFQSLYSRVATPHTLINSDSSNGISHKPWDEWIVHESRRRLLAACFILDIHTSMYHEHSTVHHFTTATPPIPLTKPTQHLWAAQSLEAWEGLRNSPLAQFDPASLDNEEITASHINTAPPLDLAVYVASEALRLPRRSPTSSMGLSADLDLNLSKRMHDLFPGSAVANTYLALHHTPLRDLLAVSGDTWIFSRKILDKDDFQRRKANVRLWCSDPRAGAASIFASKALLIFFDTNNNTPNSEDSTEGDQQEEDGWSMSDISNYWAMYVCALICWSISHRTARGALAQGGDDNEENEAKGWLRTMAGLSPEAAVQNVRARREALGLVTMVRRRLESEAAGGKSKLLVDAVRVLGDLAGNPNRGRF
;
A
#
# COMPACT_ATOMS: atom_id res chain seq x y z
N MET A 1 -16.28 7.66 -4.70
CA MET A 1 -16.56 6.21 -4.75
C MET A 1 -16.50 5.67 -6.18
N ALA A 2 -17.36 6.11 -7.10
CA ALA A 2 -17.34 5.61 -8.49
C ALA A 2 -15.96 5.67 -9.16
N ALA A 3 -15.22 6.77 -9.03
CA ALA A 3 -13.83 6.87 -9.52
C ALA A 3 -12.90 5.75 -9.01
N LEU A 4 -13.03 5.35 -7.74
CA LEU A 4 -12.24 4.24 -7.18
C LEU A 4 -12.78 2.89 -7.64
N GLY A 5 -14.11 2.70 -7.59
CA GLY A 5 -14.76 1.47 -8.01
C GLY A 5 -14.43 1.08 -9.46
N SER A 6 -14.40 2.05 -10.37
CA SER A 6 -14.04 1.85 -11.77
C SER A 6 -12.60 1.36 -12.00
N GLN A 7 -11.71 1.44 -10.99
CA GLN A 7 -10.36 0.86 -11.09
C GLN A 7 -10.36 -0.66 -10.96
N PHE A 8 -11.41 -1.24 -10.37
CA PHE A 8 -11.57 -2.69 -10.23
C PHE A 8 -12.38 -3.31 -11.37
N LEU A 9 -12.82 -2.49 -12.34
CA LEU A 9 -13.49 -2.96 -13.55
C LEU A 9 -12.45 -3.33 -14.62
N GLN A 10 -12.75 -4.37 -15.39
CA GLN A 10 -11.88 -4.92 -16.45
C GLN A 10 -11.77 -3.97 -17.64
N ARG A 11 -12.86 -3.28 -18.00
CA ARG A 11 -12.94 -2.53 -19.26
C ARG A 11 -12.05 -1.31 -19.23
N LYS A 12 -11.35 -1.09 -20.34
CA LYS A 12 -10.48 0.05 -20.55
C LYS A 12 -11.23 1.39 -20.40
N GLU A 13 -12.46 1.45 -20.89
CA GLU A 13 -13.31 2.64 -20.84
C GLU A 13 -13.63 3.03 -19.39
N ASP A 14 -13.92 2.06 -18.53
CA ASP A 14 -14.20 2.30 -17.11
C ASP A 14 -12.98 2.91 -16.41
N ARG A 15 -11.79 2.40 -16.74
CA ARG A 15 -10.54 2.92 -16.20
C ARG A 15 -10.25 4.33 -16.70
N ILE A 16 -10.54 4.65 -17.96
CA ILE A 16 -10.43 6.02 -18.47
C ILE A 16 -11.43 6.94 -17.75
N ASN A 17 -12.69 6.52 -17.64
CA ASN A 17 -13.77 7.28 -17.00
C ASN A 17 -13.49 7.54 -15.52
N SER A 18 -12.80 6.63 -14.84
CA SER A 18 -12.38 6.80 -13.45
C SER A 18 -11.61 8.11 -13.20
N HIS A 19 -10.76 8.53 -14.16
CA HIS A 19 -9.97 9.75 -14.04
C HIS A 19 -10.82 11.00 -14.23
N THR A 20 -11.79 10.94 -15.16
CA THR A 20 -12.78 12.01 -15.34
C THR A 20 -13.60 12.18 -14.06
N LEU A 21 -14.08 11.08 -13.48
CA LEU A 21 -14.83 11.08 -12.22
C LEU A 21 -13.99 11.61 -11.06
N HIS A 22 -12.72 11.21 -10.96
CA HIS A 22 -11.81 11.74 -9.94
C HIS A 22 -11.59 13.25 -10.09
N SER A 23 -11.38 13.74 -11.32
CA SER A 23 -11.19 15.17 -11.57
C SER A 23 -12.41 15.99 -11.15
N ILE A 24 -13.61 15.54 -11.52
CA ILE A 24 -14.88 16.19 -11.14
C ILE A 24 -15.04 16.17 -9.61
N ALA A 25 -14.88 14.99 -8.98
CA ALA A 25 -15.05 14.85 -7.52
C ALA A 25 -14.05 15.71 -6.73
N SER A 26 -12.78 15.75 -7.17
CA SER A 26 -11.74 16.56 -6.54
C SER A 26 -12.01 18.06 -6.68
N GLN A 27 -12.52 18.50 -7.84
CA GLN A 27 -12.90 19.89 -8.05
C GLN A 27 -14.11 20.29 -7.20
N GLU A 28 -15.14 19.45 -7.15
CA GLU A 28 -16.34 19.71 -6.34
C GLU A 28 -16.02 19.74 -4.84
N ALA A 29 -15.19 18.81 -4.35
CA ALA A 29 -14.76 18.80 -2.95
C ALA A 29 -14.03 20.10 -2.55
N ARG A 30 -13.23 20.68 -3.45
CA ARG A 30 -12.51 21.94 -3.21
C ARG A 30 -13.41 23.18 -3.22
N ARG A 31 -14.54 23.13 -3.93
CA ARG A 31 -15.49 24.26 -4.03
C ARG A 31 -16.36 24.44 -2.78
N ARG A 32 -16.40 23.44 -1.88
CA ARG A 32 -17.25 23.46 -0.69
C ARG A 32 -16.52 24.12 0.49
N PRO A 33 -16.96 25.31 0.96
CA PRO A 33 -16.29 26.01 2.07
C PRO A 33 -16.60 25.37 3.43
N GLN A 34 -17.77 24.76 3.58
CA GLN A 34 -18.17 23.96 4.74
C GLN A 34 -18.10 22.48 4.40
N TRP A 35 -17.47 21.69 5.27
CA TRP A 35 -17.28 20.27 5.03
C TRP A 35 -18.27 19.46 5.86
N SER A 36 -19.24 18.85 5.17
CA SER A 36 -20.01 17.75 5.75
C SER A 36 -19.12 16.49 5.84
N VAL A 37 -19.58 15.48 6.58
CA VAL A 37 -18.92 14.16 6.63
C VAL A 37 -18.71 13.58 5.23
N GLN A 38 -19.68 13.74 4.33
CA GLN A 38 -19.59 13.26 2.96
C GLN A 38 -18.52 14.01 2.15
N THR A 39 -18.36 15.32 2.39
CA THR A 39 -17.27 16.09 1.77
C THR A 39 -15.91 15.63 2.29
N MET A 40 -15.79 15.37 3.60
CA MET A 40 -14.58 14.82 4.21
C MET A 40 -14.22 13.45 3.62
N GLN A 41 -15.19 12.55 3.50
CA GLN A 41 -15.03 11.25 2.85
C GLN A 41 -14.58 11.42 1.39
N ALA A 42 -15.19 12.34 0.64
CA ALA A 42 -14.80 12.61 -0.75
C ALA A 42 -13.35 13.11 -0.85
N ILE A 43 -12.91 14.00 0.05
CA ILE A 43 -11.53 14.49 0.12
C ILE A 43 -10.56 13.33 0.35
N LEU A 44 -10.82 12.48 1.34
CA LEU A 44 -9.98 11.31 1.64
C LEU A 44 -9.87 10.37 0.43
N LEU A 45 -10.99 10.01 -0.20
CA LEU A 45 -11.02 9.12 -1.36
C LEU A 45 -10.31 9.75 -2.57
N CYS A 46 -10.44 11.06 -2.78
CA CYS A 46 -9.75 11.78 -3.85
C CYS A 46 -8.24 11.87 -3.60
N GLU A 47 -7.81 12.03 -2.33
CA GLU A 47 -6.39 11.97 -1.96
C GLU A 47 -5.85 10.58 -2.28
N PHE A 48 -6.51 9.52 -1.81
CA PHE A 48 -6.06 8.14 -2.04
C PHE A 48 -5.92 7.81 -3.54
N TYR A 49 -6.96 8.13 -4.33
CA TYR A 49 -6.91 7.98 -5.78
C TYR A 49 -5.78 8.83 -6.38
N GLY A 50 -5.64 10.09 -5.98
CA GLY A 50 -4.63 11.00 -6.53
C GLY A 50 -3.19 10.53 -6.28
N ARG A 51 -2.93 9.87 -5.15
CA ARG A 51 -1.62 9.33 -4.78
C ARG A 51 -1.22 8.11 -5.62
N PHE A 52 -2.16 7.21 -5.93
CA PHE A 52 -1.83 5.94 -6.57
C PHE A 52 -2.32 5.80 -8.01
N ARG A 53 -3.47 6.38 -8.35
CA ARG A 53 -4.08 6.30 -9.70
C ARG A 53 -4.20 7.67 -10.36
N GLY A 54 -3.49 8.69 -9.87
CA GLY A 54 -3.52 10.03 -10.45
C GLY A 54 -2.91 10.12 -11.86
N SER A 55 -3.40 11.06 -12.67
CA SER A 55 -2.80 11.43 -13.96
C SER A 55 -1.49 12.21 -13.83
N ARG A 56 -1.19 12.63 -12.61
CA ARG A 56 0.06 13.26 -12.22
C ARG A 56 0.58 12.55 -10.99
N VAL A 57 1.89 12.53 -10.85
CA VAL A 57 2.51 11.96 -9.66
C VAL A 57 2.37 12.92 -8.49
N VAL A 58 1.66 12.47 -7.46
CA VAL A 58 1.43 13.21 -6.23
C VAL A 58 2.06 12.43 -5.07
N VAL A 59 3.20 12.93 -4.59
CA VAL A 59 3.95 12.32 -3.48
C VAL A 59 3.73 13.06 -2.16
N ARG A 60 3.21 14.29 -2.19
CA ARG A 60 2.94 15.08 -0.97
C ARG A 60 1.45 15.16 -0.70
N ALA A 61 1.11 15.27 0.57
CA ALA A 61 -0.27 15.47 1.02
C ALA A 61 -0.84 16.77 0.48
N SER A 62 -2.06 16.71 -0.08
CA SER A 62 -2.77 17.92 -0.48
C SER A 62 -3.22 18.74 0.74
N GLU A 63 -3.32 20.06 0.59
CA GLU A 63 -3.82 20.94 1.65
C GLU A 63 -5.22 20.53 2.15
N PRO A 64 -6.18 20.14 1.28
CA PRO A 64 -7.46 19.61 1.76
C PRO A 64 -7.32 18.37 2.64
N PHE A 65 -6.42 17.43 2.29
CA PHE A 65 -6.19 16.25 3.11
C PHE A 65 -5.55 16.59 4.45
N GLN A 66 -4.55 17.48 4.49
CA GLN A 66 -3.91 17.91 5.74
C GLN A 66 -4.90 18.61 6.68
N SER A 67 -5.75 19.48 6.12
CA SER A 67 -6.82 20.16 6.86
C SER A 67 -7.88 19.17 7.35
N LEU A 68 -8.26 18.18 6.52
CA LEU A 68 -9.19 17.11 6.91
C LEU A 68 -8.63 16.35 8.11
N TYR A 69 -7.40 15.87 7.98
CA TYR A 69 -6.76 15.06 9.01
C TYR A 69 -6.68 15.83 10.34
N SER A 70 -6.26 17.10 10.30
CA SER A 70 -6.23 17.97 11.48
C SER A 70 -7.60 18.14 12.15
N ARG A 71 -8.67 18.32 11.34
CA ARG A 71 -10.05 18.49 11.84
C ARG A 71 -10.59 17.25 12.54
N VAL A 72 -10.30 16.05 12.03
CA VAL A 72 -10.79 14.79 12.62
C VAL A 72 -9.90 14.30 13.76
N ALA A 73 -8.65 14.74 13.83
CA ALA A 73 -7.73 14.45 14.94
C ALA A 73 -7.98 15.31 16.18
N THR A 74 -8.59 16.50 16.03
CA THR A 74 -8.87 17.38 17.17
C THR A 74 -10.07 16.86 17.96
N PRO A 75 -9.93 16.58 19.27
CA PRO A 75 -11.04 16.15 20.11
C PRO A 75 -12.17 17.17 20.04
N HIS A 76 -13.38 16.76 19.67
CA HIS A 76 -14.54 17.64 19.65
C HIS A 76 -15.03 17.91 21.07
N THR A 77 -14.38 18.83 21.79
CA THR A 77 -14.92 19.39 23.04
C THR A 77 -15.80 20.64 22.83
N LEU A 78 -15.89 21.19 21.61
CA LEU A 78 -16.48 22.53 21.38
C LEU A 78 -17.22 22.71 20.04
N ILE A 79 -18.05 21.76 19.59
CA ILE A 79 -19.06 22.03 18.53
C ILE A 79 -20.47 21.70 19.02
N ASN A 80 -20.72 21.93 20.31
CA ASN A 80 -22.06 21.99 20.90
C ASN A 80 -22.24 23.36 21.55
N SER A 81 -22.21 24.40 20.72
CA SER A 81 -22.81 25.69 21.05
C SER A 81 -23.48 26.21 19.80
N ASP A 82 -24.54 25.53 19.36
CA ASP A 82 -25.68 26.22 18.78
C ASP A 82 -26.89 25.28 18.69
N SER A 83 -28.03 25.80 19.17
CA SER A 83 -29.40 25.33 18.99
C SER A 83 -29.92 24.15 19.84
N SER A 84 -30.22 24.49 21.10
CA SER A 84 -31.43 24.04 21.77
C SER A 84 -32.68 24.28 20.90
N ASN A 85 -33.34 23.21 20.46
CA ASN A 85 -34.79 23.02 20.49
C ASN A 85 -35.22 21.78 19.67
N GLY A 86 -36.07 20.94 20.28
CA GLY A 86 -37.01 20.06 19.58
C GLY A 86 -36.57 18.64 19.18
N ILE A 87 -37.21 17.65 19.84
CA ILE A 87 -37.73 16.36 19.30
C ILE A 87 -36.72 15.22 19.04
N SER A 88 -36.60 14.36 20.06
CA SER A 88 -36.38 12.89 20.18
C SER A 88 -36.00 11.96 19.00
N HIS A 89 -35.38 12.41 17.90
CA HIS A 89 -34.72 11.52 16.91
C HIS A 89 -33.20 11.76 16.75
N LYS A 90 -32.65 12.75 17.46
CA LYS A 90 -31.26 13.23 17.33
C LYS A 90 -30.13 12.27 17.79
N PRO A 91 -30.29 11.35 18.75
CA PRO A 91 -29.14 10.60 19.29
C PRO A 91 -28.44 9.68 18.30
N TRP A 92 -29.19 9.02 17.42
CA TRP A 92 -28.60 8.08 16.45
C TRP A 92 -27.89 8.82 15.32
N ASP A 93 -28.48 9.89 14.78
CA ASP A 93 -27.86 10.73 13.76
C ASP A 93 -26.57 11.39 14.27
N GLU A 94 -26.58 11.92 15.49
CA GLU A 94 -25.39 12.46 16.15
C GLU A 94 -24.31 11.38 16.33
N TRP A 95 -24.71 10.18 16.79
CA TRP A 95 -23.79 9.05 16.92
C TRP A 95 -23.18 8.64 15.57
N ILE A 96 -23.97 8.56 14.49
CA ILE A 96 -23.49 8.25 13.15
C ILE A 96 -22.47 9.28 12.67
N VAL A 97 -22.71 10.57 12.92
CA VAL A 97 -21.75 11.63 12.58
C VAL A 97 -20.45 11.47 13.37
N HIS A 98 -20.54 11.23 14.68
CA HIS A 98 -19.36 11.01 15.54
C HIS A 98 -18.55 9.77 15.11
N GLU A 99 -19.22 8.64 14.91
CA GLU A 99 -18.58 7.40 14.49
C GLU A 99 -17.99 7.51 13.07
N SER A 100 -18.65 8.24 12.16
CA SER A 100 -18.09 8.54 10.84
C SER A 100 -16.78 9.31 10.93
N ARG A 101 -16.67 10.27 11.85
CA ARG A 101 -15.43 11.04 12.07
C ARG A 101 -14.33 10.20 12.68
N ARG A 102 -14.65 9.29 13.62
CA ARG A 102 -13.70 8.30 14.15
C ARG A 102 -13.13 7.42 13.04
N ARG A 103 -13.98 6.86 12.19
CA ARG A 103 -13.58 6.04 11.04
C ARG A 103 -12.74 6.83 10.02
N LEU A 104 -13.08 8.11 9.79
CA LEU A 104 -12.29 9.01 8.97
C LEU A 104 -10.89 9.26 9.55
N LEU A 105 -10.76 9.45 10.86
CA LEU A 105 -9.46 9.60 11.52
C LEU A 105 -8.58 8.36 11.32
N ALA A 106 -9.14 7.16 11.53
CA ALA A 106 -8.43 5.90 11.27
C ALA A 106 -7.98 5.77 9.80
N ALA A 107 -8.85 6.13 8.85
CA ALA A 107 -8.52 6.05 7.43
C ALA A 107 -7.48 7.11 7.00
N CYS A 108 -7.54 8.33 7.55
CA CYS A 108 -6.49 9.35 7.36
C CYS A 108 -5.13 8.85 7.89
N PHE A 109 -5.13 8.22 9.06
CA PHE A 109 -3.94 7.60 9.63
C PHE A 109 -3.32 6.54 8.74
N ILE A 110 -4.13 5.58 8.28
CA ILE A 110 -3.68 4.53 7.38
C ILE A 110 -3.08 5.14 6.10
N LEU A 111 -3.77 6.10 5.47
CA LEU A 111 -3.30 6.69 4.21
C LEU A 111 -1.97 7.45 4.38
N ASP A 112 -1.82 8.19 5.48
CA ASP A 112 -0.60 8.94 5.77
C ASP A 112 0.59 7.99 5.96
N ILE A 113 0.44 6.96 6.80
CA ILE A 113 1.50 5.96 7.00
C ILE A 113 1.79 5.19 5.71
N HIS A 114 0.75 4.74 5.01
CA HIS A 114 0.91 3.93 3.81
C HIS A 114 1.65 4.68 2.70
N THR A 115 1.30 5.95 2.49
CA THR A 115 2.01 6.79 1.52
C THR A 115 3.42 7.16 1.98
N SER A 116 3.65 7.35 3.29
CA SER A 116 4.98 7.59 3.84
C SER A 116 5.96 6.44 3.56
N MET A 117 5.49 5.20 3.70
CA MET A 117 6.26 4.00 3.40
C MET A 117 6.48 3.85 1.90
N TYR A 118 5.42 3.92 1.10
CA TYR A 118 5.48 3.63 -0.34
C TYR A 118 6.24 4.69 -1.13
N HIS A 119 6.27 5.93 -0.65
CA HIS A 119 6.91 7.04 -1.35
C HIS A 119 8.14 7.63 -0.63
N GLU A 120 8.54 7.05 0.50
CA GLU A 120 9.67 7.49 1.32
C GLU A 120 9.61 9.01 1.64
N HIS A 121 8.47 9.43 2.22
CA HIS A 121 8.22 10.81 2.66
C HIS A 121 7.87 10.90 4.14
N SER A 122 7.97 12.10 4.73
CA SER A 122 7.52 12.35 6.10
C SER A 122 5.99 12.23 6.21
N THR A 123 5.51 11.70 7.32
CA THR A 123 4.08 11.70 7.67
C THR A 123 3.58 13.13 7.88
N VAL A 124 2.29 13.36 7.66
CA VAL A 124 1.62 14.64 7.95
C VAL A 124 1.62 14.90 9.46
N HIS A 125 1.31 13.88 10.26
CA HIS A 125 1.39 13.97 11.72
C HIS A 125 2.65 13.30 12.26
N HIS A 126 3.32 13.98 13.18
CA HIS A 126 4.44 13.42 13.93
C HIS A 126 3.93 12.64 15.13
N PHE A 127 3.92 11.32 15.01
CA PHE A 127 3.63 10.43 16.12
C PHE A 127 4.86 10.28 17.02
N THR A 128 4.66 10.47 18.33
CA THR A 128 5.65 10.23 19.39
C THR A 128 5.63 8.79 19.89
N THR A 129 4.51 8.10 19.71
CA THR A 129 4.31 6.69 20.09
C THR A 129 3.97 5.85 18.85
N ALA A 130 4.26 4.55 18.94
CA ALA A 130 3.87 3.59 17.91
C ALA A 130 2.39 3.22 17.97
N THR A 131 1.76 3.40 19.13
CA THR A 131 0.32 3.23 19.38
C THR A 131 -0.31 4.60 19.65
N PRO A 132 -0.49 5.44 18.60
CA PRO A 132 -1.21 6.68 18.75
C PRO A 132 -2.68 6.42 19.09
N PRO A 133 -3.41 7.40 19.66
CA PRO A 133 -4.81 7.26 20.05
C PRO A 133 -5.74 7.26 18.82
N ILE A 134 -5.61 6.21 18.01
CA ILE A 134 -6.38 6.01 16.78
C ILE A 134 -7.57 5.11 17.11
N PRO A 135 -8.79 5.52 16.77
CA PRO A 135 -9.99 4.76 17.09
C PRO A 135 -10.05 3.44 16.33
N LEU A 136 -10.45 2.39 17.03
CA LEU A 136 -10.76 1.07 16.48
C LEU A 136 -12.27 0.94 16.29
N THR A 137 -12.67 0.15 15.30
CA THR A 137 -14.06 0.02 14.84
C THR A 137 -14.74 -1.27 15.27
N LYS A 138 -13.99 -2.31 15.62
CA LYS A 138 -14.53 -3.58 16.09
C LYS A 138 -15.58 -3.44 17.20
N PRO A 139 -15.36 -2.63 18.27
CA PRO A 139 -16.36 -2.51 19.34
C PRO A 139 -17.67 -1.89 18.87
N THR A 140 -17.64 -0.98 17.89
CA THR A 140 -18.82 -0.26 17.41
C THR A 140 -19.42 -0.87 16.14
N GLN A 141 -18.85 -1.96 15.62
CA GLN A 141 -19.22 -2.51 14.32
C GLN A 141 -20.67 -2.98 14.24
N HIS A 142 -21.19 -3.59 15.30
CA HIS A 142 -22.58 -4.05 15.37
C HIS A 142 -23.57 -2.88 15.42
N LEU A 143 -23.24 -1.80 16.13
CA LEU A 143 -24.02 -0.56 16.13
C LEU A 143 -24.00 0.11 14.75
N TRP A 144 -22.84 0.12 14.09
CA TRP A 144 -22.69 0.70 12.75
C TRP A 144 -23.49 -0.07 11.70
N ALA A 145 -23.66 -1.38 11.87
CA ALA A 145 -24.42 -2.24 10.98
C ALA A 145 -25.94 -2.21 11.24
N ALA A 146 -26.41 -1.52 12.27
CA ALA A 146 -27.83 -1.40 12.57
C ALA A 146 -28.58 -0.74 11.40
N GLN A 147 -29.65 -1.38 10.93
CA GLN A 147 -30.42 -0.93 9.76
C GLN A 147 -31.57 0.02 10.11
N SER A 148 -31.91 0.13 11.40
CA SER A 148 -32.95 1.02 11.91
C SER A 148 -32.59 1.57 13.28
N LEU A 149 -33.29 2.65 13.66
CA LEU A 149 -33.12 3.29 14.97
C LEU A 149 -33.44 2.31 16.09
N GLU A 150 -34.52 1.54 15.97
CA GLU A 150 -34.99 0.58 16.97
C GLU A 150 -33.96 -0.54 17.17
N ALA A 151 -33.35 -1.03 16.09
CA ALA A 151 -32.29 -2.02 16.16
C ALA A 151 -31.03 -1.47 16.85
N TRP A 152 -30.66 -0.24 16.53
CA TRP A 152 -29.53 0.44 17.17
C TRP A 152 -29.77 0.67 18.68
N GLU A 153 -30.96 1.13 19.05
CA GLU A 153 -31.34 1.33 20.46
C GLU A 153 -31.40 0.02 21.22
N GLY A 154 -31.93 -1.05 20.62
CA GLY A 154 -31.94 -2.39 21.22
C GLY A 154 -30.53 -2.91 21.50
N LEU A 155 -29.60 -2.71 20.57
CA LEU A 155 -28.18 -3.06 20.76
C LEU A 155 -27.53 -2.19 21.83
N ARG A 156 -27.78 -0.87 21.83
CA ARG A 156 -27.24 0.09 22.81
C ARG A 156 -27.72 -0.17 24.24
N ASN A 157 -28.92 -0.70 24.41
CA ASN A 157 -29.48 -0.99 25.73
C ASN A 157 -29.16 -2.42 26.21
N SER A 158 -28.40 -3.20 25.43
CA SER A 158 -28.03 -4.56 25.78
C SER A 158 -26.95 -4.60 26.88
N PRO A 159 -27.12 -5.39 27.95
CA PRO A 159 -26.14 -5.49 29.03
C PRO A 159 -24.82 -6.17 28.64
N LEU A 160 -24.76 -6.81 27.47
CA LEU A 160 -23.55 -7.47 26.96
C LEU A 160 -22.66 -6.58 26.10
N ALA A 161 -23.10 -5.37 25.77
CA ALA A 161 -22.37 -4.55 24.83
C ALA A 161 -21.36 -3.64 25.55
N GLN A 162 -20.08 -3.88 25.26
CA GLN A 162 -18.99 -2.95 25.58
C GLN A 162 -19.07 -1.81 24.58
N PHE A 163 -19.53 -0.65 25.04
CA PHE A 163 -19.78 0.51 24.19
C PHE A 163 -18.62 1.50 24.13
N ASP A 164 -17.60 1.31 24.97
CA ASP A 164 -16.52 2.27 25.03
C ASP A 164 -15.72 2.26 23.73
N PRO A 165 -15.55 3.43 23.08
CA PRO A 165 -14.65 3.61 21.95
C PRO A 165 -13.26 3.03 22.24
N ALA A 166 -12.95 1.85 21.69
CA ALA A 166 -11.57 1.37 21.77
C ALA A 166 -10.67 2.27 20.93
N SER A 167 -9.47 2.45 21.44
CA SER A 167 -8.40 3.24 20.83
C SER A 167 -7.10 2.48 20.98
N LEU A 168 -6.27 2.57 19.95
CA LEU A 168 -5.05 1.78 19.82
C LEU A 168 -4.03 2.02 20.96
N ASP A 169 -4.02 3.20 21.58
CA ASP A 169 -3.15 3.53 22.71
C ASP A 169 -3.46 2.71 23.98
N ASN A 170 -4.67 2.15 24.08
CA ASN A 170 -5.12 1.34 25.20
C ASN A 170 -5.05 -0.18 24.93
N GLU A 171 -4.55 -0.60 23.76
CA GLU A 171 -4.52 -2.01 23.37
C GLU A 171 -3.10 -2.50 23.02
N GLU A 172 -2.76 -3.70 23.51
CA GLU A 172 -1.60 -4.43 23.00
C GLU A 172 -2.00 -5.21 21.74
N ILE A 173 -1.31 -4.95 20.63
CA ILE A 173 -1.56 -5.67 19.37
C ILE A 173 -1.05 -7.11 19.53
N THR A 174 -1.96 -8.08 19.44
CA THR A 174 -1.68 -9.53 19.52
C THR A 174 -2.22 -10.26 18.29
N ALA A 175 -1.76 -11.50 18.07
CA ALA A 175 -2.25 -12.34 16.97
C ALA A 175 -3.76 -12.63 17.07
N SER A 176 -4.31 -12.74 18.28
CA SER A 176 -5.76 -12.93 18.51
C SER A 176 -6.57 -11.72 18.05
N HIS A 177 -6.09 -10.51 18.34
CA HIS A 177 -6.71 -9.28 17.86
C HIS A 177 -6.70 -9.21 16.33
N ILE A 178 -5.58 -9.54 15.70
CA ILE A 178 -5.42 -9.55 14.24
C ILE A 178 -6.40 -10.53 13.57
N ASN A 179 -6.51 -11.76 14.08
CA ASN A 179 -7.36 -12.81 13.50
C ASN A 179 -8.86 -12.48 13.54
N THR A 180 -9.28 -11.57 14.42
CA THR A 180 -10.68 -11.20 14.63
C THR A 180 -10.97 -9.74 14.29
N ALA A 181 -9.99 -9.02 13.76
CA ALA A 181 -10.11 -7.60 13.44
C ALA A 181 -10.91 -7.39 12.14
N PRO A 182 -11.80 -6.39 12.08
CA PRO A 182 -12.35 -5.95 10.81
C PRO A 182 -11.24 -5.34 9.92
N PRO A 183 -11.44 -5.26 8.59
CA PRO A 183 -10.41 -4.82 7.66
C PRO A 183 -9.78 -3.45 7.97
N LEU A 184 -10.59 -2.50 8.46
CA LEU A 184 -10.10 -1.17 8.81
C LEU A 184 -9.15 -1.21 10.02
N ASP A 185 -9.50 -1.97 11.06
CA ASP A 185 -8.67 -2.12 12.26
C ASP A 185 -7.39 -2.89 11.94
N LEU A 186 -7.48 -3.90 11.08
CA LEU A 186 -6.30 -4.62 10.59
C LEU A 186 -5.32 -3.67 9.89
N ALA A 187 -5.81 -2.75 9.05
CA ALA A 187 -4.99 -1.73 8.41
C ALA A 187 -4.42 -0.73 9.43
N VAL A 188 -5.16 -0.35 10.48
CA VAL A 188 -4.65 0.46 11.59
C VAL A 188 -3.50 -0.25 12.30
N TYR A 189 -3.62 -1.55 12.60
CA TYR A 189 -2.55 -2.30 13.26
C TYR A 189 -1.29 -2.40 12.41
N VAL A 190 -1.43 -2.68 11.10
CA VAL A 190 -0.28 -2.72 10.19
C VAL A 190 0.41 -1.35 10.10
N ALA A 191 -0.37 -0.26 9.99
CA ALA A 191 0.16 1.10 9.99
C ALA A 191 0.83 1.49 11.33
N SER A 192 0.28 1.05 12.46
CA SER A 192 0.88 1.22 13.79
C SER A 192 2.22 0.50 13.91
N GLU A 193 2.30 -0.76 13.48
CA GLU A 193 3.58 -1.48 13.51
C GLU A 193 4.62 -0.83 12.58
N ALA A 194 4.20 -0.18 11.49
CA ALA A 194 5.13 0.58 10.63
C ALA A 194 5.73 1.80 11.34
N LEU A 195 5.05 2.40 12.32
CA LEU A 195 5.60 3.48 13.13
C LEU A 195 6.75 3.03 14.04
N ARG A 196 6.86 1.74 14.37
CA ARG A 196 7.99 1.18 15.14
C ARG A 196 9.25 1.06 14.32
N LEU A 197 9.13 1.07 12.99
CA LEU A 197 10.28 0.99 12.10
C LEU A 197 11.04 2.33 12.13
N PRO A 198 12.38 2.32 12.24
CA PRO A 198 13.19 3.53 12.22
C PRO A 198 12.87 4.42 11.00
N ARG A 199 12.47 5.66 11.27
CA ARG A 199 12.21 6.65 10.22
C ARG A 199 13.53 7.08 9.59
N ARG A 200 13.59 7.04 8.25
CA ARG A 200 14.72 7.54 7.49
C ARG A 200 14.52 9.01 7.19
N SER A 201 15.51 9.83 7.54
CA SER A 201 15.50 11.24 7.12
C SER A 201 15.79 11.31 5.61
N PRO A 202 15.09 12.14 4.83
CA PRO A 202 15.26 12.23 3.38
C PRO A 202 16.67 12.69 2.95
N THR A 203 17.47 13.22 3.88
CA THR A 203 18.86 13.66 3.68
C THR A 203 19.90 12.66 4.19
N SER A 204 19.47 11.64 4.97
CA SER A 204 20.38 10.66 5.52
C SER A 204 20.59 9.52 4.53
N SER A 205 21.84 9.36 4.08
CA SER A 205 22.30 8.09 3.51
C SER A 205 21.88 6.96 4.47
N MET A 206 21.44 5.82 3.94
CA MET A 206 21.27 4.62 4.76
C MET A 206 22.57 4.43 5.54
N GLY A 207 22.48 4.43 6.86
CA GLY A 207 23.62 4.25 7.74
C GLY A 207 24.10 2.80 7.61
N LEU A 208 24.80 2.49 6.53
CA LEU A 208 25.29 1.15 6.22
C LEU A 208 26.27 0.62 7.30
N SER A 209 26.69 1.51 8.20
CA SER A 209 27.56 1.23 9.35
C SER A 209 26.83 0.75 10.62
N ALA A 210 25.50 0.89 10.73
CA ALA A 210 24.76 0.38 11.89
C ALA A 210 24.47 -1.12 11.73
N ASP A 211 24.44 -1.88 12.83
CA ASP A 211 24.06 -3.30 12.78
C ASP A 211 22.62 -3.48 12.26
N LEU A 212 22.38 -4.61 11.58
CA LEU A 212 21.05 -4.99 11.11
C LEU A 212 20.19 -5.42 12.30
N ASP A 213 19.34 -4.51 12.82
CA ASP A 213 18.39 -4.86 13.87
C ASP A 213 17.16 -5.57 13.28
N LEU A 214 17.27 -6.89 13.15
CA LEU A 214 16.17 -7.75 12.72
C LEU A 214 15.03 -7.82 13.75
N ASN A 215 15.26 -7.47 15.02
CA ASN A 215 14.23 -7.61 16.07
C ASN A 215 13.06 -6.64 15.82
N LEU A 216 13.35 -5.45 15.29
CA LEU A 216 12.32 -4.48 14.91
C LEU A 216 11.43 -4.97 13.77
N SER A 217 12.00 -5.73 12.83
CA SER A 217 11.26 -6.34 11.72
C SER A 217 10.51 -7.61 12.14
N LYS A 218 11.04 -8.34 13.14
CA LYS A 218 10.51 -9.62 13.61
C LYS A 218 9.08 -9.49 14.12
N ARG A 219 8.78 -8.49 14.94
CA ARG A 219 7.43 -8.31 15.49
C ARG A 219 6.36 -8.16 14.39
N MET A 220 6.58 -7.27 13.43
CA MET A 220 5.63 -7.08 12.32
C MET A 220 5.52 -8.36 11.47
N HIS A 221 6.63 -9.05 11.25
CA HIS A 221 6.62 -10.31 10.50
C HIS A 221 5.81 -11.41 11.20
N ASP A 222 6.00 -11.58 12.51
CA ASP A 222 5.33 -12.60 13.32
C ASP A 222 3.82 -12.31 13.45
N LEU A 223 3.45 -11.03 13.55
CA LEU A 223 2.06 -10.60 13.63
C LEU A 223 1.32 -10.67 12.28
N PHE A 224 2.00 -10.40 11.17
CA PHE A 224 1.38 -10.30 9.84
C PHE A 224 2.08 -11.18 8.78
N PRO A 225 2.27 -12.49 9.01
CA PRO A 225 3.03 -13.34 8.10
C PRO A 225 2.41 -13.42 6.70
N GLY A 226 1.07 -13.41 6.61
CA GLY A 226 0.31 -13.47 5.37
C GLY A 226 -0.07 -12.11 4.76
N SER A 227 0.42 -10.99 5.29
CA SER A 227 0.10 -9.67 4.75
C SER A 227 1.12 -9.23 3.70
N ALA A 228 0.68 -9.12 2.44
CA ALA A 228 1.54 -8.60 1.37
C ALA A 228 1.99 -7.15 1.65
N VAL A 229 1.12 -6.33 2.25
CA VAL A 229 1.41 -4.94 2.62
C VAL A 229 2.46 -4.87 3.72
N ALA A 230 2.34 -5.68 4.79
CA ALA A 230 3.32 -5.69 5.87
C ALA A 230 4.70 -6.16 5.38
N ASN A 231 4.73 -7.22 4.56
CA ASN A 231 5.97 -7.67 3.92
C ASN A 231 6.55 -6.58 2.99
N THR A 232 5.71 -5.83 2.27
CA THR A 232 6.16 -4.70 1.45
C THR A 232 6.77 -3.58 2.31
N TYR A 233 6.16 -3.25 3.46
CA TYR A 233 6.72 -2.27 4.40
C TYR A 233 8.08 -2.69 4.93
N LEU A 234 8.23 -3.97 5.30
CA LEU A 234 9.52 -4.51 5.74
C LEU A 234 10.56 -4.50 4.61
N ALA A 235 10.16 -4.83 3.38
CA ALA A 235 11.05 -4.74 2.22
C ALA A 235 11.55 -3.29 2.01
N LEU A 236 10.63 -2.33 1.98
CA LEU A 236 10.95 -0.91 1.83
C LEU A 236 11.77 -0.35 2.99
N HIS A 237 11.52 -0.81 4.21
CA HIS A 237 12.30 -0.44 5.39
C HIS A 237 13.78 -0.84 5.27
N HIS A 238 14.12 -1.81 4.44
CA HIS A 238 15.49 -2.26 4.19
C HIS A 238 16.06 -1.76 2.84
N THR A 239 15.29 -1.03 2.02
CA THR A 239 15.69 -0.62 0.65
C THR A 239 15.87 0.89 0.51
N PRO A 240 16.96 1.40 -0.09
CA PRO A 240 17.10 2.82 -0.42
C PRO A 240 16.21 3.15 -1.63
N LEU A 241 14.90 3.30 -1.41
CA LEU A 241 13.90 3.31 -2.47
C LEU A 241 14.18 4.37 -3.53
N ARG A 242 14.49 5.61 -3.13
CA ARG A 242 14.78 6.68 -4.09
C ARG A 242 16.00 6.42 -4.96
N ASP A 243 17.04 5.81 -4.41
CA ASP A 243 18.25 5.48 -5.16
C ASP A 243 17.98 4.32 -6.11
N LEU A 244 17.23 3.31 -5.65
CA LEU A 244 16.80 2.19 -6.48
C LEU A 244 15.93 2.65 -7.65
N LEU A 245 14.95 3.53 -7.41
CA LEU A 245 14.10 4.12 -8.46
C LEU A 245 14.92 4.92 -9.47
N ALA A 246 15.86 5.75 -9.00
CA ALA A 246 16.72 6.54 -9.88
C ALA A 246 17.51 5.63 -10.84
N VAL A 247 18.02 4.52 -10.32
CA VAL A 247 18.88 3.60 -11.07
C VAL A 247 18.07 2.71 -12.02
N SER A 248 16.96 2.12 -11.57
CA SER A 248 16.10 1.31 -12.43
C SER A 248 15.37 2.15 -13.50
N GLY A 249 14.97 3.36 -13.13
CA GLY A 249 14.30 4.33 -13.99
C GLY A 249 15.23 5.15 -14.89
N ASP A 250 16.55 4.91 -14.86
CA ASP A 250 17.56 5.63 -15.65
C ASP A 250 17.46 7.15 -15.49
N THR A 251 17.75 7.65 -14.27
CA THR A 251 17.63 9.03 -13.78
C THR A 251 16.23 9.48 -13.35
N TRP A 252 15.21 8.62 -13.32
CA TRP A 252 13.85 9.02 -12.97
C TRP A 252 13.42 8.55 -11.57
N ILE A 253 12.96 9.47 -10.72
CA ILE A 253 12.36 9.17 -9.42
C ILE A 253 10.93 9.74 -9.42
N PHE A 254 9.91 8.91 -9.17
CA PHE A 254 8.51 9.35 -9.11
C PHE A 254 8.11 10.23 -10.32
N SER A 255 8.46 9.78 -11.54
CA SER A 255 8.25 10.51 -12.80
C SER A 255 8.90 11.89 -12.87
N ARG A 256 9.97 12.14 -12.10
CA ARG A 256 10.82 13.33 -12.20
C ARG A 256 12.25 12.94 -12.54
N LYS A 257 12.81 13.62 -13.53
CA LYS A 257 14.19 13.36 -13.98
C LYS A 257 15.20 14.07 -13.08
N ILE A 258 16.23 13.36 -12.66
CA ILE A 258 17.44 13.90 -12.04
C ILE A 258 18.29 14.48 -13.17
N LEU A 259 18.57 15.78 -13.08
CA LEU A 259 19.38 16.49 -14.09
C LEU A 259 20.86 16.50 -13.72
N ASP A 260 21.16 16.41 -12.42
CA ASP A 260 22.52 16.38 -11.90
C ASP A 260 23.15 14.99 -12.09
N LYS A 261 24.23 14.93 -12.88
CA LYS A 261 24.97 13.70 -13.16
C LYS A 261 25.70 13.19 -11.92
N ASP A 262 26.21 14.07 -11.07
CA ASP A 262 26.97 13.69 -9.88
C ASP A 262 26.03 13.11 -8.82
N ASP A 263 24.82 13.67 -8.69
CA ASP A 263 23.76 13.07 -7.87
C ASP A 263 23.43 11.65 -8.36
N PHE A 264 23.24 11.47 -9.68
CA PHE A 264 22.95 10.16 -10.23
C PHE A 264 24.07 9.13 -9.99
N GLN A 265 25.33 9.50 -10.18
CA GLN A 265 26.46 8.60 -9.91
C GLN A 265 26.56 8.23 -8.43
N ARG A 266 26.28 9.18 -7.52
CA ARG A 266 26.24 8.92 -6.07
C ARG A 266 25.17 7.90 -5.72
N ARG A 267 23.94 8.07 -6.23
CA ARG A 267 22.84 7.10 -6.01
C ARG A 267 23.18 5.72 -6.56
N LYS A 268 23.81 5.67 -7.73
CA LYS A 268 24.30 4.42 -8.34
C LYS A 268 25.34 3.73 -7.45
N ALA A 269 26.26 4.49 -6.86
CA ALA A 269 27.22 3.97 -5.87
C ALA A 269 26.53 3.46 -4.59
N ASN A 270 25.51 4.16 -4.10
CA ASN A 270 24.74 3.74 -2.94
C ASN A 270 24.02 2.40 -3.19
N VAL A 271 23.37 2.23 -4.35
CA VAL A 271 22.70 0.96 -4.69
C VAL A 271 23.71 -0.18 -4.81
N ARG A 272 24.89 0.03 -5.42
CA ARG A 272 25.97 -0.98 -5.46
C ARG A 272 26.36 -1.47 -4.07
N LEU A 273 26.57 -0.51 -3.17
CA LEU A 273 27.00 -0.78 -1.81
C LEU A 273 25.90 -1.51 -1.04
N TRP A 274 24.66 -1.04 -1.15
CA TRP A 274 23.50 -1.67 -0.53
C TRP A 274 23.26 -3.10 -1.04
N CYS A 275 23.40 -3.39 -2.35
CA CYS A 275 23.25 -4.74 -2.90
C CYS A 275 24.29 -5.76 -2.35
N SER A 276 25.31 -5.30 -1.63
CA SER A 276 26.29 -6.16 -0.94
C SER A 276 26.08 -6.23 0.57
N ASP A 277 25.13 -5.49 1.10
CA ASP A 277 24.79 -5.39 2.53
C ASP A 277 23.69 -6.41 2.89
N PRO A 278 23.74 -7.04 4.07
CA PRO A 278 22.67 -7.92 4.55
C PRO A 278 21.25 -7.32 4.49
N ARG A 279 21.10 -5.99 4.57
CA ARG A 279 19.82 -5.29 4.36
C ARG A 279 19.21 -5.57 2.98
N ALA A 280 20.00 -5.68 1.92
CA ALA A 280 19.48 -6.06 0.62
C ALA A 280 18.93 -7.49 0.62
N GLY A 281 19.59 -8.39 1.35
CA GLY A 281 19.09 -9.74 1.60
C GLY A 281 17.75 -9.73 2.35
N ALA A 282 17.67 -9.00 3.47
CA ALA A 282 16.42 -8.83 4.21
C ALA A 282 15.29 -8.24 3.34
N ALA A 283 15.59 -7.19 2.57
CA ALA A 283 14.63 -6.58 1.65
C ALA A 283 14.11 -7.59 0.63
N SER A 284 15.00 -8.41 0.06
CA SER A 284 14.64 -9.42 -0.94
C SER A 284 13.77 -10.55 -0.39
N ILE A 285 14.01 -10.97 0.86
CA ILE A 285 13.21 -11.99 1.55
C ILE A 285 11.77 -11.49 1.69
N PHE A 286 11.60 -10.27 2.22
CA PHE A 286 10.28 -9.69 2.42
C PHE A 286 9.58 -9.33 1.09
N ALA A 287 10.32 -8.82 0.11
CA ALA A 287 9.80 -8.59 -1.23
C ALA A 287 9.31 -9.91 -1.88
N SER A 288 10.05 -11.00 -1.69
CA SER A 288 9.66 -12.31 -2.21
C SER A 288 8.40 -12.85 -1.53
N LYS A 289 8.30 -12.72 -0.19
CA LYS A 289 7.08 -13.06 0.56
C LYS A 289 5.87 -12.25 0.08
N ALA A 290 6.02 -10.94 -0.11
CA ALA A 290 4.94 -10.08 -0.60
C ALA A 290 4.47 -10.49 -2.00
N LEU A 291 5.40 -10.73 -2.92
CA LEU A 291 5.10 -11.15 -4.29
C LEU A 291 4.39 -12.50 -4.34
N LEU A 292 4.85 -13.49 -3.55
CA LEU A 292 4.16 -14.78 -3.43
C LEU A 292 2.71 -14.60 -2.99
N ILE A 293 2.44 -13.78 -1.97
CA ILE A 293 1.07 -13.50 -1.51
C ILE A 293 0.24 -12.83 -2.62
N PHE A 294 0.81 -11.85 -3.34
CA PHE A 294 0.11 -11.20 -4.46
C PHE A 294 -0.22 -12.18 -5.60
N PHE A 295 0.63 -13.18 -5.85
CA PHE A 295 0.37 -14.20 -6.86
C PHE A 295 -0.57 -15.32 -6.37
N ASP A 296 -0.48 -15.72 -5.10
CA ASP A 296 -1.25 -16.83 -4.52
C ASP A 296 -2.70 -16.46 -4.22
N THR A 297 -3.00 -15.18 -3.94
CA THR A 297 -4.38 -14.67 -3.76
C THR A 297 -5.29 -14.98 -4.97
N ASN A 298 -4.71 -15.35 -6.11
CA ASN A 298 -5.40 -15.72 -7.34
C ASN A 298 -5.84 -17.19 -7.40
N ASN A 299 -5.15 -18.12 -6.73
CA ASN A 299 -5.46 -19.55 -6.86
C ASN A 299 -6.68 -20.00 -6.03
N ASN A 300 -7.20 -19.13 -5.16
CA ASN A 300 -8.26 -19.46 -4.19
C ASN A 300 -9.59 -18.74 -4.48
N THR A 301 -9.81 -18.16 -5.67
CA THR A 301 -11.18 -17.78 -6.06
C THR A 301 -11.99 -19.07 -6.22
N PRO A 302 -12.98 -19.36 -5.36
CA PRO A 302 -13.86 -20.49 -5.60
C PRO A 302 -14.65 -20.14 -6.85
N ASN A 303 -14.54 -20.98 -7.88
CA ASN A 303 -15.51 -21.02 -8.97
C ASN A 303 -16.89 -21.09 -8.32
N SER A 304 -17.66 -20.01 -8.40
CA SER A 304 -19.07 -20.08 -8.05
C SER A 304 -19.73 -20.94 -9.12
N GLU A 305 -19.93 -22.21 -8.81
CA GLU A 305 -20.82 -23.11 -9.52
C GLU A 305 -22.24 -22.54 -9.42
N ASP A 306 -22.59 -21.57 -10.27
CA ASP A 306 -23.96 -21.36 -10.78
C ASP A 306 -23.99 -20.18 -11.76
N SER A 307 -23.82 -20.45 -13.05
CA SER A 307 -24.60 -19.75 -14.09
C SER A 307 -24.44 -20.40 -15.47
N THR A 308 -25.59 -20.67 -16.05
CA THR A 308 -25.90 -21.26 -17.34
C THR A 308 -25.18 -20.65 -18.55
N GLU A 309 -24.89 -21.54 -19.50
CA GLU A 309 -24.37 -21.34 -20.86
C GLU A 309 -24.72 -19.99 -21.51
N GLY A 310 -23.67 -19.22 -21.80
CA GLY A 310 -23.69 -18.07 -22.70
C GLY A 310 -22.27 -17.61 -22.97
N ASP A 311 -21.80 -17.78 -24.21
CA ASP A 311 -20.49 -17.34 -24.71
C ASP A 311 -20.17 -15.89 -24.30
N GLN A 312 -19.42 -15.74 -23.21
CA GLN A 312 -18.60 -14.57 -22.94
C GLN A 312 -17.23 -15.14 -22.59
N GLN A 313 -16.21 -14.77 -23.36
CA GLN A 313 -14.83 -14.97 -22.97
C GLN A 313 -14.66 -14.52 -21.52
N GLU A 314 -14.52 -15.48 -20.61
CA GLU A 314 -14.05 -15.25 -19.27
C GLU A 314 -12.60 -14.75 -19.39
N GLU A 315 -12.44 -13.45 -19.58
CA GLU A 315 -11.14 -12.80 -19.42
C GLU A 315 -10.75 -12.99 -17.95
N ASP A 316 -9.81 -13.92 -17.72
CA ASP A 316 -9.16 -14.23 -16.44
C ASP A 316 -8.95 -12.96 -15.62
N GLY A 317 -9.90 -12.71 -14.73
CA GLY A 317 -10.14 -11.39 -14.21
C GLY A 317 -9.40 -11.17 -12.91
N TRP A 318 -8.09 -10.97 -12.99
CA TRP A 318 -7.22 -10.91 -11.81
C TRP A 318 -7.62 -9.81 -10.78
N SER A 319 -8.23 -10.19 -9.65
CA SER A 319 -8.73 -9.26 -8.64
C SER A 319 -7.60 -8.69 -7.75
N MET A 320 -7.28 -7.40 -7.89
CA MET A 320 -6.50 -6.68 -6.87
C MET A 320 -7.43 -6.24 -5.75
N SER A 321 -7.03 -6.45 -4.49
CA SER A 321 -7.78 -6.00 -3.32
C SER A 321 -7.67 -4.48 -3.04
N ASP A 322 -6.62 -3.81 -3.57
CA ASP A 322 -6.35 -2.39 -3.35
C ASP A 322 -5.75 -1.72 -4.60
N ILE A 323 -6.10 -0.46 -4.86
CA ILE A 323 -5.57 0.36 -5.95
C ILE A 323 -4.07 0.66 -5.82
N SER A 324 -3.45 0.49 -4.65
CA SER A 324 -2.02 0.72 -4.42
C SER A 324 -1.16 -0.54 -4.63
N ASN A 325 -1.76 -1.73 -4.75
CA ASN A 325 -1.05 -3.01 -4.86
C ASN A 325 -0.06 -3.06 -6.02
N TYR A 326 -0.37 -2.39 -7.14
CA TYR A 326 0.55 -2.34 -8.28
C TYR A 326 1.92 -1.75 -7.90
N TRP A 327 1.93 -0.74 -7.01
CA TRP A 327 3.15 -0.08 -6.59
C TRP A 327 3.98 -1.01 -5.71
N ALA A 328 3.33 -1.75 -4.82
CA ALA A 328 3.97 -2.77 -3.99
C ALA A 328 4.62 -3.86 -4.86
N MET A 329 3.90 -4.39 -5.85
CA MET A 329 4.45 -5.38 -6.78
C MET A 329 5.64 -4.82 -7.58
N TYR A 330 5.53 -3.58 -8.08
CA TYR A 330 6.60 -2.90 -8.80
C TYR A 330 7.86 -2.77 -7.95
N VAL A 331 7.78 -2.21 -6.74
CA VAL A 331 8.97 -2.00 -5.90
C VAL A 331 9.56 -3.33 -5.42
N CYS A 332 8.74 -4.34 -5.10
CA CYS A 332 9.23 -5.67 -4.74
C CYS A 332 9.98 -6.33 -5.92
N ALA A 333 9.47 -6.18 -7.14
CA ALA A 333 10.16 -6.68 -8.34
C ALA A 333 11.51 -5.98 -8.55
N LEU A 334 11.59 -4.66 -8.33
CA LEU A 334 12.85 -3.92 -8.41
C LEU A 334 13.87 -4.38 -7.36
N ILE A 335 13.42 -4.65 -6.14
CA ILE A 335 14.29 -5.17 -5.07
C ILE A 335 14.87 -6.52 -5.50
N CYS A 336 14.03 -7.47 -5.90
CA CYS A 336 14.47 -8.79 -6.36
C CYS A 336 15.37 -8.72 -7.62
N TRP A 337 15.08 -7.81 -8.55
CA TRP A 337 15.93 -7.55 -9.71
C TRP A 337 17.32 -7.05 -9.30
N SER A 338 17.40 -6.09 -8.38
CA SER A 338 18.64 -5.41 -8.01
C SER A 338 19.68 -6.32 -7.38
N ILE A 339 19.27 -7.32 -6.59
CA ILE A 339 20.17 -8.29 -5.96
C ILE A 339 20.67 -9.34 -6.97
N SER A 340 19.87 -9.66 -7.97
CA SER A 340 20.14 -10.69 -8.99
C SER A 340 21.03 -10.20 -10.13
N HIS A 341 21.28 -8.89 -10.16
CA HIS A 341 22.06 -8.22 -11.18
C HIS A 341 23.58 -8.51 -11.09
N ARG A 342 24.07 -9.14 -10.01
CA ARG A 342 25.51 -9.39 -9.77
C ARG A 342 26.08 -10.60 -10.53
N THR A 343 25.25 -11.54 -10.98
CA THR A 343 25.74 -12.77 -11.62
C THR A 343 25.61 -12.70 -13.13
N ALA A 344 26.69 -12.26 -13.78
CA ALA A 344 26.87 -12.38 -15.22
C ALA A 344 27.52 -13.72 -15.56
N ARG A 345 26.74 -14.82 -15.60
CA ARG A 345 27.11 -16.06 -16.30
C ARG A 345 25.91 -16.99 -16.36
N GLY A 346 25.34 -17.18 -17.56
CA GLY A 346 24.28 -18.16 -17.81
C GLY A 346 23.43 -17.77 -19.02
N ALA A 347 23.35 -18.67 -20.00
CA ALA A 347 22.79 -18.45 -21.33
C ALA A 347 21.29 -18.10 -21.33
N LEU A 348 20.90 -17.17 -22.20
CA LEU A 348 19.52 -16.91 -22.58
C LEU A 348 19.04 -18.09 -23.44
N ALA A 349 18.38 -19.08 -22.83
CA ALA A 349 17.61 -20.08 -23.56
C ALA A 349 16.13 -19.67 -23.53
N GLN A 350 15.50 -19.62 -24.71
CA GLN A 350 14.06 -19.41 -24.86
C GLN A 350 13.32 -20.65 -24.35
N GLY A 351 12.72 -20.55 -23.17
CA GLY A 351 11.74 -21.51 -22.66
C GLY A 351 10.32 -21.03 -22.92
N GLY A 352 9.35 -21.94 -22.94
CA GLY A 352 7.93 -21.59 -22.98
C GLY A 352 7.47 -20.87 -21.71
N ASP A 353 6.45 -20.02 -21.86
CA ASP A 353 6.03 -19.01 -20.88
C ASP A 353 5.67 -19.59 -19.49
N ASP A 354 4.97 -20.72 -19.47
CA ASP A 354 4.49 -21.36 -18.24
C ASP A 354 5.62 -21.96 -17.39
N ASN A 355 6.71 -22.39 -18.03
CA ASN A 355 7.87 -22.93 -17.31
C ASN A 355 8.66 -21.81 -16.62
N GLU A 356 8.75 -20.63 -17.25
CA GLU A 356 9.46 -19.49 -16.68
C GLU A 356 8.73 -18.87 -15.47
N GLU A 357 7.39 -18.89 -15.49
CA GLU A 357 6.59 -18.43 -14.34
C GLU A 357 6.77 -19.36 -13.12
N ASN A 358 6.75 -20.66 -13.34
CA ASN A 358 6.96 -21.66 -12.28
C ASN A 358 8.38 -21.61 -11.72
N GLU A 359 9.40 -21.42 -12.58
CA GLU A 359 10.78 -21.18 -12.16
C GLU A 359 10.90 -19.91 -11.31
N ALA A 360 10.27 -18.80 -11.73
CA ALA A 360 10.27 -17.54 -10.98
C ALA A 360 9.59 -17.70 -9.61
N LYS A 361 8.42 -18.35 -9.53
CA LYS A 361 7.74 -18.64 -8.25
C LYS A 361 8.56 -19.58 -7.36
N GLY A 362 9.21 -20.59 -7.93
CA GLY A 362 10.13 -21.48 -7.22
C GLY A 362 11.32 -20.74 -6.62
N TRP A 363 11.90 -19.81 -7.38
CA TRP A 363 12.96 -18.93 -6.91
C TRP A 363 12.49 -18.02 -5.77
N LEU A 364 11.32 -17.39 -5.90
CA LEU A 364 10.72 -16.57 -4.83
C LEU A 364 10.54 -17.37 -3.52
N ARG A 365 10.04 -18.61 -3.59
CA ARG A 365 9.89 -19.48 -2.41
C ARG A 365 11.23 -19.79 -1.74
N THR A 366 12.25 -20.03 -2.56
CA THR A 366 13.61 -20.26 -2.07
C THR A 366 14.13 -19.00 -1.36
N MET A 367 14.03 -17.83 -2.00
CA MET A 367 14.47 -16.54 -1.44
C MET A 367 13.74 -16.20 -0.14
N ALA A 368 12.44 -16.44 -0.05
CA ALA A 368 11.63 -16.16 1.12
C ALA A 368 12.05 -16.95 2.38
N GLY A 369 12.79 -18.07 2.22
CA GLY A 369 13.28 -18.92 3.30
C GLY A 369 14.75 -18.73 3.69
N LEU A 370 15.48 -17.80 3.05
CA LEU A 370 16.91 -17.59 3.32
C LEU A 370 17.15 -16.70 4.55
N SER A 371 18.38 -16.76 5.10
CA SER A 371 18.89 -15.69 5.97
C SER A 371 19.29 -14.46 5.13
N PRO A 372 19.35 -13.25 5.70
CA PRO A 372 19.78 -12.06 4.98
C PRO A 372 21.16 -12.20 4.32
N GLU A 373 22.13 -12.81 5.00
CA GLU A 373 23.49 -13.02 4.47
C GLU A 373 23.48 -14.03 3.32
N ALA A 374 22.76 -15.15 3.51
CA ALA A 374 22.59 -16.17 2.49
C ALA A 374 21.86 -15.61 1.26
N ALA A 375 20.88 -14.73 1.46
CA ALA A 375 20.15 -14.08 0.38
C ALA A 375 21.03 -13.14 -0.45
N VAL A 376 22.12 -12.58 0.09
CA VAL A 376 23.09 -11.80 -0.70
C VAL A 376 24.11 -12.71 -1.42
N GLN A 377 24.50 -13.82 -0.79
CA GLN A 377 25.54 -14.73 -1.29
C GLN A 377 25.04 -15.75 -2.33
N ASN A 378 23.79 -16.23 -2.18
CA ASN A 378 23.21 -17.31 -2.99
C ASN A 378 22.50 -16.83 -4.26
N VAL A 379 22.59 -15.53 -4.62
CA VAL A 379 21.87 -15.02 -5.79
C VAL A 379 22.57 -15.40 -7.09
N ARG A 380 22.36 -16.62 -7.57
CA ARG A 380 22.78 -17.10 -8.91
C ARG A 380 21.59 -17.31 -9.85
N ALA A 381 20.58 -16.44 -9.76
CA ALA A 381 19.28 -16.66 -10.38
C ALA A 381 18.83 -15.46 -11.25
N ARG A 382 19.72 -15.01 -12.15
CA ARG A 382 19.44 -13.86 -13.02
C ARG A 382 18.27 -14.13 -13.97
N ARG A 383 18.12 -15.37 -14.43
CA ARG A 383 17.05 -15.76 -15.35
C ARG A 383 15.70 -15.66 -14.65
N GLU A 384 15.61 -16.22 -13.46
CA GLU A 384 14.42 -16.28 -12.61
C GLU A 384 14.00 -14.87 -12.18
N ALA A 385 14.97 -14.00 -11.85
CA ALA A 385 14.69 -12.60 -11.57
C ALA A 385 14.17 -11.82 -12.79
N LEU A 386 14.65 -12.12 -14.01
CA LEU A 386 14.10 -11.52 -15.24
C LEU A 386 12.72 -12.07 -15.57
N GLY A 387 12.49 -13.38 -15.36
CA GLY A 387 11.17 -14.00 -15.44
C GLY A 387 10.19 -13.33 -14.48
N LEU A 388 10.61 -13.07 -13.24
CA LEU A 388 9.82 -12.32 -12.26
C LEU A 388 9.47 -10.90 -12.74
N VAL A 389 10.46 -10.14 -13.22
CA VAL A 389 10.23 -8.78 -13.75
C VAL A 389 9.22 -8.82 -14.90
N THR A 390 9.31 -9.83 -15.78
CA THR A 390 8.41 -10.01 -16.91
C THR A 390 6.99 -10.38 -16.46
N MET A 391 6.86 -11.30 -15.50
CA MET A 391 5.58 -11.69 -14.89
C MET A 391 4.89 -10.48 -14.23
N VAL A 392 5.61 -9.72 -13.40
CA VAL A 392 5.06 -8.52 -12.75
C VAL A 392 4.69 -7.48 -13.81
N ARG A 393 5.51 -7.27 -14.84
CA ARG A 393 5.19 -6.34 -15.93
C ARG A 393 3.86 -6.69 -16.60
N ARG A 394 3.67 -7.94 -17.04
CA ARG A 394 2.43 -8.37 -17.70
C ARG A 394 1.21 -8.13 -16.82
N ARG A 395 1.34 -8.44 -15.53
CA ARG A 395 0.29 -8.15 -14.53
C ARG A 395 -0.04 -6.66 -14.44
N LEU A 396 0.97 -5.80 -14.50
CA LEU A 396 0.78 -4.35 -14.42
C LEU A 396 0.32 -3.73 -15.75
N GLU A 397 0.60 -4.36 -16.89
CA GLU A 397 0.14 -3.93 -18.21
C GLU A 397 -1.39 -4.00 -18.32
N SER A 398 -2.00 -5.09 -17.83
CA SER A 398 -3.46 -5.18 -17.76
C SER A 398 -4.01 -4.06 -16.85
N GLU A 399 -3.40 -3.82 -15.69
CA GLU A 399 -3.73 -2.72 -14.77
C GLU A 399 -3.58 -1.31 -15.37
N ALA A 400 -2.66 -1.14 -16.31
CA ALA A 400 -2.37 0.14 -16.96
C ALA A 400 -3.33 0.48 -18.10
N ALA A 401 -4.35 -0.36 -18.36
CA ALA A 401 -5.35 -0.12 -19.39
C ALA A 401 -5.94 1.30 -19.30
N GLY A 402 -5.90 2.02 -20.43
CA GLY A 402 -6.31 3.42 -20.54
C GLY A 402 -5.16 4.43 -20.42
N GLY A 403 -4.01 4.04 -19.88
CA GLY A 403 -2.76 4.82 -19.90
C GLY A 403 -2.82 6.14 -19.13
N LYS A 404 -3.77 6.27 -18.19
CA LYS A 404 -4.04 7.53 -17.48
C LYS A 404 -3.36 7.61 -16.11
N SER A 405 -3.02 6.50 -15.46
CA SER A 405 -2.28 6.50 -14.18
C SER A 405 -0.78 6.67 -14.43
N LYS A 406 -0.22 7.84 -14.07
CA LYS A 406 1.15 8.20 -14.46
C LYS A 406 2.21 7.31 -13.81
N LEU A 407 2.09 7.04 -12.51
CA LEU A 407 3.03 6.18 -11.78
C LEU A 407 3.00 4.73 -12.30
N LEU A 408 1.81 4.20 -12.55
CA LEU A 408 1.64 2.84 -13.05
C LEU A 408 2.21 2.68 -14.46
N VAL A 409 1.88 3.60 -15.37
CA VAL A 409 2.42 3.57 -16.74
C VAL A 409 3.95 3.66 -16.74
N ASP A 410 4.51 4.51 -15.87
CA ASP A 410 5.96 4.61 -15.73
C ASP A 410 6.57 3.33 -15.14
N ALA A 411 5.91 2.68 -14.17
CA ALA A 411 6.34 1.41 -13.61
C ALA A 411 6.38 0.29 -14.66
N VAL A 412 5.30 0.15 -15.46
CA VAL A 412 5.24 -0.81 -16.59
C VAL A 412 6.38 -0.57 -17.57
N ARG A 413 6.61 0.70 -17.95
CA ARG A 413 7.71 1.06 -18.85
C ARG A 413 9.07 0.66 -18.28
N VAL A 414 9.34 0.97 -17.01
CA VAL A 414 10.61 0.62 -16.36
C VAL A 414 10.82 -0.89 -16.36
N LEU A 415 9.81 -1.68 -15.97
CA LEU A 415 9.91 -3.14 -16.00
C LEU A 415 10.13 -3.68 -17.42
N GLY A 416 9.48 -3.08 -18.43
CA GLY A 416 9.68 -3.43 -19.84
C GLY A 416 11.12 -3.18 -20.31
N ASP A 417 11.68 -2.03 -19.97
CA ASP A 417 13.06 -1.70 -20.29
C ASP A 417 14.07 -2.63 -19.57
N LEU A 418 13.78 -3.03 -18.32
CA LEU A 418 14.62 -3.96 -17.57
C LEU A 418 14.58 -5.39 -18.14
N ALA A 419 13.40 -5.84 -18.59
CA ALA A 419 13.23 -7.13 -19.25
C ALA A 419 13.92 -7.15 -20.63
N GLY A 420 13.77 -6.06 -21.41
CA GLY A 420 14.33 -5.96 -22.76
C GLY A 420 15.83 -5.66 -22.83
N ASN A 421 16.39 -5.00 -21.80
CA ASN A 421 17.82 -4.72 -21.71
C ASN A 421 18.37 -5.16 -20.34
N PRO A 422 18.80 -6.43 -20.22
CA PRO A 422 19.33 -6.97 -18.96
C PRO A 422 20.57 -6.25 -18.44
N ASN A 423 21.26 -5.44 -19.26
CA ASN A 423 22.43 -4.66 -18.86
C ASN A 423 22.09 -3.22 -18.45
N ARG A 424 20.82 -2.82 -18.54
CA ARG A 424 20.35 -1.49 -18.13
C ARG A 424 20.52 -1.32 -16.63
N GLY A 425 21.00 -0.15 -16.23
CA GLY A 425 21.29 0.13 -14.83
C GLY A 425 22.54 -0.58 -14.31
N ARG A 426 23.41 -1.15 -15.16
CA ARG A 426 24.70 -1.74 -14.71
C ARG A 426 25.44 -0.78 -13.81
N PHE A 427 25.55 -1.14 -12.55
CA PHE A 427 26.38 -0.49 -11.58
C PHE A 427 27.47 -1.45 -11.14
#